data_AF-A0A9P3PSC4-F1
#
_entry.id   AF-A0A9P3PSC4-F1
#
_cell.length_a   1.000
_cell.length_b   1.000
_cell.length_c   1.000
_cell.angle_alpha   90.00
_cell.angle_beta   90.00
_cell.angle_gamma   90.00
#
_symmetry.space_group_name_H-M   'P 1'
#
loop_
_entity.id
_entity.type
_entity.pdbx_description
1 polymer ?
#
loop_
_entity_poly.entity_id
_entity_poly.type
_entity_poly.pdbx_seq_one_letter_code
_entity_poly.pdbx_strand_id
1 'polypeptide(L)'
;MAASVSFQDQLPNKLVSTKMYQYRPDRGWKHISARRNAEQSDHPSSLALVTWNIDFQSPHLKERMTAALRHLETYVFKCDDGQEPVACCIMFQEVHKDALPHLLADDWVRRHFVVTPVSAAKWPMQLYGNVTLVSRTIAVTRASIMTFGYSNMGRGAVVVDVKVTTPRADNPREMTLRLINTHLESLPQGARMRPQQLAVLASLLRRKEEVRGGVIAGDMNAIGTSDKDLPQELGLADAWTFPSEHPSGFTWGFQDSCEFPPGRLDKILYVERKAYKIDSPKRIGVGLKASDETGASVAWASDHYGLLTYLRVRG
;
A
#
# COMPACT_ATOMS: atom_id res chain seq x y z
N MET A 1 -15.15 -33.40 -9.73
CA MET A 1 -14.87 -32.98 -11.13
C MET A 1 -14.62 -31.49 -11.13
N ALA A 2 -13.37 -31.06 -11.27
CA ALA A 2 -13.01 -29.64 -11.33
C ALA A 2 -13.30 -29.15 -12.75
N ALA A 3 -14.28 -28.26 -12.90
CA ALA A 3 -14.51 -27.59 -14.16
C ALA A 3 -13.27 -26.75 -14.50
N SER A 4 -12.59 -27.12 -15.59
CA SER A 4 -11.56 -26.29 -16.19
C SER A 4 -12.22 -25.01 -16.67
N VAL A 5 -12.03 -23.91 -15.92
CA VAL A 5 -12.41 -22.59 -16.42
C VAL A 5 -11.55 -22.33 -17.65
N SER A 6 -12.21 -22.32 -18.81
CA SER A 6 -11.64 -21.98 -20.11
C SER A 6 -10.97 -20.60 -20.02
N PHE A 7 -9.79 -20.45 -20.62
CA PHE A 7 -9.11 -19.16 -20.73
C PHE A 7 -9.94 -18.09 -21.48
N GLN A 8 -11.03 -18.48 -22.15
CA GLN A 8 -11.90 -17.57 -22.91
C GLN A 8 -12.96 -16.83 -22.07
N ASP A 9 -13.18 -17.21 -20.80
CA ASP A 9 -14.20 -16.60 -19.93
C ASP A 9 -13.65 -15.58 -18.90
N GLN A 10 -12.38 -15.18 -19.03
CA GLN A 10 -11.77 -14.24 -18.08
C GLN A 10 -12.27 -12.82 -18.31
N LEU A 11 -12.84 -12.18 -17.29
CA LEU A 11 -13.19 -10.77 -17.34
C LEU A 11 -11.93 -9.94 -17.65
N PRO A 12 -12.04 -8.84 -18.41
CA PRO A 12 -10.89 -7.98 -18.67
C PRO A 12 -10.46 -7.25 -17.40
N ASN A 13 -9.16 -6.98 -17.28
CA ASN A 13 -8.64 -6.04 -16.30
C ASN A 13 -9.27 -4.66 -16.50
N LYS A 14 -9.60 -3.98 -15.40
CA LYS A 14 -10.21 -2.65 -15.44
C LYS A 14 -9.37 -1.67 -14.64
N LEU A 15 -8.87 -0.62 -15.29
CA LEU A 15 -8.27 0.52 -14.62
C LEU A 15 -9.27 1.69 -14.67
N VAL A 16 -9.87 2.02 -13.54
CA VAL A 16 -10.90 3.05 -13.45
C VAL A 16 -10.36 4.22 -12.64
N SER A 17 -10.46 5.43 -13.18
CA SER A 17 -10.11 6.63 -12.40
C SER A 17 -10.99 6.73 -11.16
N THR A 18 -10.37 7.03 -10.02
CA THR A 18 -11.08 7.25 -8.76
C THR A 18 -10.77 8.63 -8.22
N LYS A 19 -11.63 9.08 -7.30
CA LYS A 19 -11.47 10.34 -6.59
C LYS A 19 -10.57 10.15 -5.37
N MET A 20 -9.88 11.22 -5.02
CA MET A 20 -9.09 11.35 -3.80
C MET A 20 -9.88 12.21 -2.83
N TYR A 21 -9.85 11.91 -1.54
CA TYR A 21 -10.69 12.58 -0.56
C TYR A 21 -9.87 13.19 0.56
N GLN A 22 -10.26 14.38 0.97
CA GLN A 22 -9.71 15.08 2.11
C GLN A 22 -10.84 15.42 3.07
N TYR A 23 -10.64 15.18 4.36
CA TYR A 23 -11.61 15.55 5.38
C TYR A 23 -11.62 17.07 5.60
N ARG A 24 -12.82 17.64 5.69
CA ARG A 24 -13.09 19.04 5.98
C ARG A 24 -14.01 19.09 7.21
N PRO A 25 -13.64 19.75 8.33
CA PRO A 25 -14.43 19.71 9.57
C PRO A 25 -15.91 20.09 9.39
N ASP A 26 -16.19 21.06 8.52
CA ASP A 26 -17.52 21.58 8.18
C ASP A 26 -18.33 20.68 7.23
N ARG A 27 -17.67 19.76 6.52
CA ARG A 27 -18.20 19.16 5.30
C ARG A 27 -17.97 17.65 5.18
N GLY A 28 -17.22 17.05 6.11
CA GLY A 28 -16.78 15.67 6.06
C GLY A 28 -15.77 15.40 4.94
N TRP A 29 -15.70 14.16 4.49
CA TRP A 29 -14.83 13.74 3.39
C TRP A 29 -15.30 14.33 2.05
N LYS A 30 -14.48 15.19 1.44
CA LYS A 30 -14.75 15.79 0.13
C LYS A 30 -13.69 15.41 -0.88
N HIS A 31 -14.13 15.19 -2.12
CA HIS A 31 -13.20 14.93 -3.19
C HIS A 31 -12.34 16.17 -3.45
N ILE A 32 -11.06 15.97 -3.68
CA ILE A 32 -10.13 17.03 -4.07
C ILE A 32 -9.96 17.07 -5.59
N SER A 33 -9.79 18.28 -6.14
CA SER A 33 -9.47 18.46 -7.55
C SER A 33 -8.01 18.13 -7.78
N ALA A 34 -7.73 17.14 -8.63
CA ALA A 34 -6.40 16.79 -9.09
C ALA A 34 -5.59 18.00 -9.56
N ARG A 35 -6.23 18.89 -10.35
CA ARG A 35 -5.60 20.10 -10.88
C ARG A 35 -5.16 21.06 -9.76
N ARG A 36 -6.08 21.40 -8.85
CA ARG A 36 -5.77 22.29 -7.72
C ARG A 36 -4.72 21.70 -6.78
N ASN A 37 -4.72 20.39 -6.63
CA ASN A 37 -3.73 19.71 -5.80
C ASN A 37 -2.35 19.69 -6.44
N ALA A 38 -2.28 19.59 -7.77
CA ALA A 38 -1.03 19.64 -8.52
C ALA A 38 -0.40 21.05 -8.55
N GLU A 39 -1.17 22.10 -8.27
CA GLU A 39 -0.71 23.48 -8.19
C GLU A 39 -0.08 23.84 -6.83
N GLN A 40 -0.03 22.90 -5.86
CA GLN A 40 0.69 23.12 -4.61
C GLN A 40 2.18 23.37 -4.90
N SER A 41 2.70 24.51 -4.44
CA SER A 41 4.13 24.79 -4.43
C SER A 41 4.80 24.08 -3.25
N ASP A 42 6.02 23.58 -3.43
CA ASP A 42 6.85 22.85 -2.45
C ASP A 42 6.51 21.35 -2.34
N HIS A 43 7.10 20.57 -3.26
CA HIS A 43 7.00 19.11 -3.27
C HIS A 43 8.17 18.48 -2.53
N PRO A 44 7.98 17.38 -1.79
CA PRO A 44 9.06 16.77 -1.06
C PRO A 44 10.06 16.09 -1.99
N SER A 45 11.33 16.08 -1.60
CA SER A 45 12.39 15.32 -2.28
C SER A 45 12.58 13.90 -1.72
N SER A 46 11.84 13.57 -0.66
CA SER A 46 11.84 12.25 -0.03
C SER A 46 10.47 12.00 0.58
N LEU A 47 9.99 10.76 0.51
CA LEU A 47 8.78 10.35 1.22
C LEU A 47 8.98 8.99 1.90
N ALA A 48 8.40 8.84 3.09
CA ALA A 48 8.29 7.55 3.76
C ALA A 48 7.17 6.73 3.12
N LEU A 49 7.42 5.46 2.86
CA LEU A 49 6.45 4.54 2.31
C LEU A 49 6.21 3.41 3.31
N VAL A 50 4.96 3.24 3.71
CA VAL A 50 4.49 2.15 4.55
C VAL A 50 3.60 1.23 3.72
N THR A 51 3.82 -0.08 3.84
CA THR A 51 2.85 -1.09 3.38
C THR A 51 2.55 -2.06 4.50
N TRP A 52 1.27 -2.39 4.68
CA TRP A 52 0.84 -3.29 5.75
C TRP A 52 -0.50 -3.96 5.42
N ASN A 53 -0.50 -5.29 5.35
CA ASN A 53 -1.73 -6.08 5.41
C ASN A 53 -2.29 -5.98 6.84
N ILE A 54 -3.56 -5.58 7.00
CA ILE A 54 -4.19 -5.42 8.32
C ILE A 54 -5.21 -6.51 8.65
N ASP A 55 -5.19 -7.61 7.90
CA ASP A 55 -5.96 -8.84 8.08
C ASP A 55 -7.44 -8.59 8.35
N PHE A 56 -8.24 -8.68 7.29
CA PHE A 56 -9.67 -8.41 7.35
C PHE A 56 -10.46 -9.47 8.11
N GLN A 57 -9.84 -10.63 8.40
CA GLN A 57 -10.53 -11.82 8.90
C GLN A 57 -10.57 -11.86 10.42
N SER A 58 -9.53 -11.39 11.10
CA SER A 58 -9.48 -11.43 12.56
C SER A 58 -10.47 -10.48 13.23
N PRO A 59 -11.00 -10.86 14.42
CA PRO A 59 -11.96 -10.05 15.18
C PRO A 59 -11.34 -8.73 15.68
N HIS A 60 -12.13 -7.90 16.37
CA HIS A 60 -11.69 -6.62 16.96
C HIS A 60 -11.18 -5.61 15.92
N LEU A 61 -11.88 -5.53 14.78
CA LEU A 61 -11.52 -4.69 13.63
C LEU A 61 -11.24 -3.22 14.01
N LYS A 62 -12.05 -2.65 14.92
CA LYS A 62 -11.89 -1.28 15.41
C LYS A 62 -10.59 -1.15 16.20
N GLU A 63 -10.41 -1.97 17.23
CA GLU A 63 -9.26 -1.93 18.14
C GLU A 63 -7.95 -2.18 17.37
N ARG A 64 -7.95 -3.12 16.43
CA ARG A 64 -6.80 -3.43 15.57
C ARG A 64 -6.45 -2.28 14.63
N MET A 65 -7.44 -1.69 13.96
CA MET A 65 -7.23 -0.50 13.12
C MET A 65 -6.68 0.67 13.96
N THR A 66 -7.25 0.92 15.14
CA THR A 66 -6.75 1.95 16.06
C THR A 66 -5.32 1.66 16.49
N ALA A 67 -5.00 0.43 16.90
CA ALA A 67 -3.65 0.05 17.31
C ALA A 67 -2.63 0.26 16.17
N ALA A 68 -2.96 -0.13 14.94
CA ALA A 68 -2.12 0.10 13.78
C ALA A 68 -1.88 1.60 13.53
N LEU A 69 -2.94 2.42 13.56
CA LEU A 69 -2.83 3.88 13.37
C LEU A 69 -2.01 4.56 14.47
N ARG A 70 -2.28 4.24 15.74
CA ARG A 70 -1.50 4.77 16.89
C ARG A 70 -0.03 4.34 16.80
N HIS A 71 0.25 3.11 16.35
CA HIS A 71 1.61 2.64 16.15
C HIS A 71 2.34 3.45 15.06
N LEU A 72 1.66 3.69 13.94
CA LEU A 72 2.20 4.49 12.85
C LEU A 72 2.48 5.92 13.30
N GLU A 73 1.52 6.58 13.94
CA GLU A 73 1.68 7.95 14.42
C GLU A 73 2.80 8.09 15.45
N THR A 74 2.77 7.29 16.51
CA THR A 74 3.62 7.51 17.70
C THR A 74 5.03 6.92 17.53
N TYR A 75 5.14 5.74 16.92
CA TYR A 75 6.42 4.99 16.91
C TYR A 75 7.12 5.03 15.56
N VAL A 76 6.35 4.97 14.47
CA VAL A 76 6.92 4.94 13.11
C VAL A 76 7.24 6.36 12.63
N PHE A 77 6.26 7.25 12.67
CA PHE A 77 6.43 8.65 12.26
C PHE A 77 6.86 9.56 13.38
N LYS A 78 6.74 9.12 14.64
CA LYS A 78 7.15 9.87 15.83
C LYS A 78 6.51 11.26 15.88
N CYS A 79 5.23 11.32 15.53
CA CYS A 79 4.44 12.52 15.68
C CYS A 79 4.21 12.75 17.18
N ASP A 80 4.64 13.91 17.68
CA ASP A 80 4.11 14.42 18.95
C ASP A 80 2.62 14.79 18.78
N ASP A 81 1.90 15.00 19.89
CA ASP A 81 0.46 15.27 19.84
C ASP A 81 0.12 16.44 18.89
N GLY A 82 -0.62 16.12 17.82
CA GLY A 82 -1.06 17.06 16.80
C GLY A 82 -0.01 17.48 15.77
N GLN A 83 1.22 16.93 15.81
CA GLN A 83 2.21 17.18 14.76
C GLN A 83 1.88 16.41 13.48
N GLU A 84 2.14 17.06 12.34
CA GLU A 84 2.04 16.43 11.03
C GLU A 84 3.15 15.37 10.87
N PRO A 85 2.86 14.20 10.26
CA PRO A 85 3.90 13.26 9.89
C PRO A 85 4.83 13.84 8.82
N VAL A 86 6.02 13.27 8.70
CA VAL A 86 6.86 13.47 7.51
C VAL A 86 6.06 13.16 6.24
N ALA A 87 6.49 13.71 5.09
CA ALA A 87 5.92 13.35 3.80
C ALA A 87 5.85 11.82 3.65
N CYS A 88 4.65 11.25 3.58
CA CYS A 88 4.47 9.81 3.64
C CYS A 88 3.28 9.29 2.85
N CYS A 89 3.36 8.02 2.47
CA CYS A 89 2.29 7.25 1.85
C CYS A 89 2.12 5.93 2.61
N ILE A 90 0.93 5.68 3.12
CA ILE A 90 0.56 4.46 3.85
C ILE A 90 -0.36 3.64 2.97
N MET A 91 0.02 2.39 2.73
CA MET A 91 -0.66 1.44 1.89
C MET A 91 -1.18 0.29 2.73
N PHE A 92 -2.49 0.29 3.01
CA PHE A 92 -3.13 -0.82 3.70
C PHE A 92 -3.72 -1.81 2.70
N GLN A 93 -3.49 -3.09 2.94
CA GLN A 93 -4.19 -4.21 2.31
C GLN A 93 -5.17 -4.81 3.32
N GLU A 94 -6.19 -5.51 2.83
CA GLU A 94 -7.15 -6.22 3.69
C GLU A 94 -7.88 -5.33 4.69
N VAL A 95 -8.23 -4.11 4.29
CA VAL A 95 -9.13 -3.29 5.10
C VAL A 95 -10.54 -3.85 4.98
N HIS A 96 -11.09 -4.36 6.08
CA HIS A 96 -12.49 -4.80 6.13
C HIS A 96 -13.46 -3.61 5.95
N LYS A 97 -14.63 -3.84 5.35
CA LYS A 97 -15.66 -2.82 5.13
C LYS A 97 -16.11 -2.13 6.43
N ASP A 98 -16.10 -2.87 7.54
CA ASP A 98 -16.49 -2.37 8.86
C ASP A 98 -15.32 -1.70 9.60
N ALA A 99 -14.08 -1.98 9.21
CA ALA A 99 -12.89 -1.27 9.71
C ALA A 99 -12.71 0.11 9.04
N LEU A 100 -13.13 0.25 7.78
CA LEU A 100 -12.96 1.47 6.99
C LEU A 100 -13.59 2.72 7.65
N PRO A 101 -14.83 2.68 8.20
CA PRO A 101 -15.38 3.81 8.95
C PRO A 101 -14.52 4.24 10.14
N HIS A 102 -13.88 3.31 10.85
CA HIS A 102 -12.99 3.61 11.96
C HIS A 102 -11.72 4.33 11.50
N LEU A 103 -11.12 3.87 10.40
CA LEU A 103 -9.99 4.55 9.76
C LEU A 103 -10.37 5.98 9.32
N LEU A 104 -11.54 6.15 8.72
CA LEU A 104 -12.04 7.46 8.24
C LEU A 104 -12.53 8.38 9.36
N ALA A 105 -12.74 7.84 10.56
CA ALA A 105 -13.12 8.56 11.76
C ALA A 105 -11.93 9.04 12.60
N ASP A 106 -10.76 8.41 12.45
CA ASP A 106 -9.55 8.74 13.20
C ASP A 106 -9.09 10.20 12.95
N ASP A 107 -8.81 10.92 14.03
CA ASP A 107 -8.49 12.35 13.97
C ASP A 107 -7.13 12.64 13.33
N TRP A 108 -6.15 11.76 13.49
CA TRP A 108 -4.85 11.91 12.82
C TRP A 108 -5.00 11.72 11.31
N VAL A 109 -5.75 10.69 10.90
CA VAL A 109 -6.11 10.47 9.49
C VAL A 109 -6.84 11.69 8.90
N ARG A 110 -7.88 12.18 9.59
CA ARG A 110 -8.67 13.33 9.17
C ARG A 110 -7.89 14.63 9.10
N ARG A 111 -6.88 14.82 9.94
CA ARG A 111 -6.06 16.05 9.96
C ARG A 111 -5.00 16.03 8.87
N HIS A 112 -4.32 14.91 8.67
CA HIS A 112 -3.04 14.90 7.95
C HIS A 112 -3.05 14.18 6.60
N PHE A 113 -4.13 13.47 6.23
CA PHE A 113 -4.11 12.63 5.03
C PHE A 113 -5.17 12.99 3.98
N VAL A 114 -4.83 12.65 2.74
CA VAL A 114 -5.71 12.42 1.61
C VAL A 114 -5.90 10.90 1.48
N VAL A 115 -7.13 10.43 1.30
CA VAL A 115 -7.45 8.99 1.34
C VAL A 115 -8.17 8.55 0.07
N THR A 116 -7.84 7.35 -0.42
CA THR A 116 -8.59 6.69 -1.50
C THR A 116 -8.47 5.15 -1.45
N PRO A 117 -9.56 4.40 -1.70
CA PRO A 117 -10.95 4.85 -1.69
C PRO A 117 -11.46 5.14 -0.26
N VAL A 118 -12.56 5.88 -0.14
CA VAL A 118 -13.28 6.12 1.12
C VAL A 118 -14.58 5.33 1.23
N SER A 119 -14.79 4.35 0.34
CA SER A 119 -15.99 3.52 0.32
C SER A 119 -15.67 2.12 -0.19
N ALA A 120 -16.15 1.11 0.52
CA ALA A 120 -16.02 -0.30 0.15
C ALA A 120 -16.70 -0.64 -1.18
N ALA A 121 -17.66 0.16 -1.65
CA ALA A 121 -18.31 0.01 -2.96
C ALA A 121 -17.32 0.12 -4.14
N LYS A 122 -16.09 0.56 -3.88
CA LYS A 122 -14.99 0.61 -4.85
C LYS A 122 -14.14 -0.64 -4.90
N TRP A 123 -14.31 -1.55 -3.95
CA TRP A 123 -13.60 -2.83 -3.94
C TRP A 123 -14.37 -3.88 -4.74
N PRO A 124 -13.69 -4.79 -5.46
CA PRO A 124 -14.35 -5.76 -6.33
C PRO A 124 -15.43 -6.61 -5.63
N MET A 125 -15.18 -7.03 -4.38
CA MET A 125 -16.11 -7.84 -3.58
C MET A 125 -16.88 -7.05 -2.52
N GLN A 126 -16.59 -5.75 -2.35
CA GLN A 126 -17.20 -4.87 -1.34
C GLN A 126 -17.13 -5.35 0.13
N LEU A 127 -16.30 -6.36 0.41
CA LEU A 127 -16.09 -6.92 1.75
C LEU A 127 -14.80 -6.41 2.38
N TYR A 128 -13.71 -6.48 1.62
CA TYR A 128 -12.41 -5.95 2.01
C TYR A 128 -11.70 -5.39 0.78
N GLY A 129 -10.64 -4.61 1.00
CA GLY A 129 -9.77 -4.18 -0.08
C GLY A 129 -8.65 -3.27 0.38
N ASN A 130 -8.05 -2.59 -0.59
CA ASN A 130 -6.87 -1.76 -0.34
C ASN A 130 -7.29 -0.30 -0.12
N VAL A 131 -6.57 0.37 0.77
CA VAL A 131 -6.73 1.82 1.06
C VAL A 131 -5.36 2.46 1.06
N THR A 132 -5.23 3.59 0.37
CA THR A 132 -4.00 4.37 0.34
C THR A 132 -4.25 5.72 0.98
N LEU A 133 -3.41 6.08 1.95
CA LEU A 133 -3.36 7.37 2.62
C LEU A 133 -2.09 8.08 2.19
N VAL A 134 -2.20 9.31 1.72
CA VAL A 134 -1.05 10.14 1.34
C VAL A 134 -1.07 11.39 2.21
N SER A 135 0.06 11.74 2.83
CA SER A 135 0.16 12.95 3.65
C SER A 135 -0.19 14.19 2.83
N ARG A 136 -0.82 15.19 3.46
CA ARG A 136 -1.28 16.40 2.78
C ARG A 136 -0.15 17.27 2.25
N THR A 137 1.06 17.10 2.78
CA THR A 137 2.33 17.64 2.26
C THR A 137 2.73 17.10 0.88
N ILE A 138 2.04 16.09 0.35
CA ILE A 138 2.31 15.53 -0.98
C ILE A 138 1.13 15.83 -1.91
N ALA A 139 1.43 16.49 -3.03
CA ALA A 139 0.48 16.69 -4.10
C ALA A 139 0.21 15.39 -4.86
N VAL A 140 -0.97 14.80 -4.62
CA VAL A 140 -1.51 13.69 -5.40
C VAL A 140 -2.24 14.22 -6.63
N THR A 141 -1.79 13.82 -7.82
CA THR A 141 -2.27 14.35 -9.11
C THR A 141 -3.28 13.44 -9.79
N ARG A 142 -3.20 12.12 -9.57
CA ARG A 142 -4.16 11.15 -10.12
C ARG A 142 -4.37 10.01 -9.13
N ALA A 143 -5.56 9.43 -9.15
CA ALA A 143 -5.84 8.16 -8.49
C ALA A 143 -6.67 7.25 -9.41
N SER A 144 -6.41 5.95 -9.35
CA SER A 144 -7.15 4.93 -10.08
C SER A 144 -7.25 3.64 -9.27
N ILE A 145 -8.25 2.83 -9.58
CA ILE A 145 -8.42 1.49 -9.03
C ILE A 145 -8.25 0.50 -10.18
N MET A 146 -7.29 -0.41 -10.02
CA MET A 146 -7.09 -1.56 -10.88
C MET A 146 -7.87 -2.74 -10.30
N THR A 147 -8.70 -3.39 -11.11
CA THR A 147 -9.33 -4.67 -10.80
C THR A 147 -8.76 -5.72 -11.72
N PHE A 148 -8.26 -6.81 -11.16
CA PHE A 148 -7.78 -7.96 -11.94
C PHE A 148 -8.98 -8.81 -12.34
N GLY A 149 -9.23 -8.93 -13.63
CA GLY A 149 -10.43 -9.64 -14.11
C GLY A 149 -10.35 -11.16 -13.98
N TYR A 150 -9.16 -11.71 -13.72
CA TYR A 150 -8.90 -13.13 -13.47
C TYR A 150 -8.62 -13.45 -11.99
N SER A 151 -8.93 -12.52 -11.07
CA SER A 151 -8.82 -12.80 -9.65
C SER A 151 -10.02 -13.58 -9.13
N ASN A 152 -9.76 -14.59 -8.29
CA ASN A 152 -10.80 -15.35 -7.59
C ASN A 152 -11.12 -14.77 -6.21
N MET A 153 -10.25 -13.93 -5.68
CA MET A 153 -10.35 -13.31 -4.35
C MET A 153 -10.63 -11.80 -4.43
N GLY A 154 -11.16 -11.30 -5.56
CA GLY A 154 -11.46 -9.88 -5.70
C GLY A 154 -10.24 -8.96 -5.58
N ARG A 155 -9.06 -9.43 -5.99
CA ARG A 155 -7.79 -8.70 -5.90
C ARG A 155 -7.73 -7.55 -6.89
N GLY A 156 -6.92 -6.55 -6.53
CA GLY A 156 -6.74 -5.33 -7.31
C GLY A 156 -5.64 -4.46 -6.73
N ALA A 157 -5.55 -3.23 -7.23
CA ALA A 157 -4.60 -2.26 -6.72
C ALA A 157 -5.20 -0.84 -6.66
N VAL A 158 -4.74 -0.05 -5.69
CA VAL A 158 -4.95 1.39 -5.63
C VAL A 158 -3.70 2.07 -6.19
N VAL A 159 -3.87 2.80 -7.28
CA VAL A 159 -2.79 3.49 -8.00
C VAL A 159 -2.93 4.98 -7.72
N VAL A 160 -1.89 5.61 -7.18
CA VAL A 160 -1.84 7.07 -6.98
C VAL A 160 -0.57 7.65 -7.61
N ASP A 161 -0.72 8.79 -8.28
CA ASP A 161 0.41 9.53 -8.84
C ASP A 161 0.70 10.74 -7.95
N VAL A 162 1.95 10.89 -7.53
CA VAL A 162 2.39 11.94 -6.59
C VAL A 162 3.49 12.79 -7.19
N LYS A 163 3.48 14.08 -6.88
CA LYS A 163 4.54 15.02 -7.23
C LYS A 163 5.65 15.01 -6.18
N VAL A 164 6.89 15.02 -6.67
CA VAL A 164 8.11 15.12 -5.88
C VAL A 164 9.09 16.06 -6.60
N THR A 165 10.11 16.56 -5.90
CA THR A 165 11.12 17.44 -6.50
C THR A 165 12.54 16.97 -6.21
N THR A 166 13.50 17.40 -7.03
CA THR A 166 14.92 17.15 -6.77
C THR A 166 15.40 17.88 -5.51
N PRO A 167 16.24 17.27 -4.65
CA PRO A 167 16.78 17.95 -3.48
C PRO A 167 17.64 19.17 -3.88
N ARG A 168 17.41 20.34 -3.23
CA ARG A 168 18.30 21.53 -3.20
C ARG A 168 19.16 21.74 -4.45
N ALA A 169 18.51 21.95 -5.60
CA ALA A 169 19.17 22.40 -6.82
C ALA A 169 18.85 23.88 -7.07
N ASP A 170 19.79 24.62 -7.69
CA ASP A 170 19.55 26.00 -8.15
C ASP A 170 18.38 26.10 -9.15
N ASN A 171 17.99 24.95 -9.73
CA ASN A 171 16.80 24.78 -10.56
C ASN A 171 16.06 23.47 -10.18
N PRO A 172 15.12 23.53 -9.21
CA PRO A 172 14.39 22.35 -8.75
C PRO A 172 13.57 21.74 -9.89
N ARG A 173 13.70 20.43 -10.11
CA ARG A 173 12.95 19.70 -11.13
C ARG A 173 11.85 18.88 -10.50
N GLU A 174 10.62 19.28 -10.77
CA GLU A 174 9.46 18.48 -10.40
C GLU A 174 9.35 17.23 -11.27
N MET A 175 8.90 16.14 -10.65
CA MET A 175 8.53 14.92 -11.35
C MET A 175 7.34 14.25 -10.70
N THR A 176 6.68 13.36 -11.45
CA THR A 176 5.58 12.54 -10.96
C THR A 176 6.03 11.09 -10.83
N LEU A 177 5.78 10.50 -9.66
CA LEU A 177 6.02 9.09 -9.36
C LEU A 177 4.69 8.38 -9.11
N ARG A 178 4.59 7.13 -9.56
CA ARG A 178 3.41 6.28 -9.38
C ARG A 178 3.59 5.36 -8.17
N LEU A 179 2.67 5.38 -7.24
CA LEU A 179 2.66 4.51 -6.07
C LEU A 179 1.47 3.55 -6.20
N ILE A 180 1.73 2.25 -6.16
CA ILE A 180 0.73 1.20 -6.39
C ILE A 180 0.64 0.33 -5.14
N ASN A 181 -0.51 0.38 -4.46
CA ASN A 181 -0.86 -0.47 -3.32
C ASN A 181 -1.63 -1.69 -3.81
N THR A 182 -1.07 -2.89 -3.69
CA THR A 182 -1.70 -4.13 -4.18
C THR A 182 -1.78 -5.21 -3.11
N HIS A 183 -2.69 -6.16 -3.31
CA HIS A 183 -2.66 -7.45 -2.64
C HIS A 183 -2.84 -8.50 -3.75
N LEU A 184 -1.82 -9.33 -4.00
CA LEU A 184 -1.88 -10.37 -5.04
C LEU A 184 -2.62 -11.62 -4.57
N GLU A 185 -2.95 -12.52 -5.50
CA GLU A 185 -3.70 -13.74 -5.21
C GLU A 185 -3.01 -14.61 -4.15
N SER A 186 -3.76 -14.96 -3.10
CA SER A 186 -3.26 -15.73 -1.97
C SER A 186 -3.26 -17.22 -2.23
N LEU A 187 -2.65 -17.94 -1.28
CA LEU A 187 -2.56 -19.39 -1.25
C LEU A 187 -1.79 -19.98 -2.46
N PRO A 188 -1.43 -21.28 -2.41
CA PRO A 188 -0.78 -21.93 -3.54
C PRO A 188 -1.60 -21.91 -4.84
N GLN A 189 -2.94 -21.91 -4.75
CA GLN A 189 -3.80 -21.89 -5.95
C GLN A 189 -3.72 -20.55 -6.70
N GLY A 190 -3.34 -19.47 -6.01
CA GLY A 190 -3.09 -18.15 -6.59
C GLY A 190 -1.79 -18.05 -7.40
N ALA A 191 -0.87 -19.02 -7.29
CA ALA A 191 0.46 -18.96 -7.90
C ALA A 191 0.44 -18.71 -9.41
N ARG A 192 -0.54 -19.27 -10.12
CA ARG A 192 -0.69 -19.05 -11.57
C ARG A 192 -1.17 -17.65 -11.94
N MET A 193 -1.80 -16.92 -11.01
CA MET A 193 -2.38 -15.59 -11.26
C MET A 193 -1.39 -14.49 -10.90
N ARG A 194 -0.61 -14.66 -9.83
CA ARG A 194 0.34 -13.64 -9.34
C ARG A 194 1.29 -13.09 -10.42
N PRO A 195 1.89 -13.90 -11.32
CA PRO A 195 2.72 -13.37 -12.40
C PRO A 195 1.99 -12.42 -13.33
N GLN A 196 0.76 -12.75 -13.70
CA GLN A 196 -0.06 -11.91 -14.58
C GLN A 196 -0.47 -10.62 -13.86
N GLN A 197 -0.91 -10.72 -12.60
CA GLN A 197 -1.27 -9.55 -11.77
C GLN A 197 -0.10 -8.58 -11.65
N LEU A 198 1.07 -9.10 -11.29
CA LEU A 198 2.26 -8.26 -11.14
C LEU A 198 2.73 -7.70 -12.49
N ALA A 199 2.63 -8.46 -13.59
CA ALA A 199 2.97 -7.97 -14.93
C ALA A 199 2.11 -6.77 -15.35
N VAL A 200 0.81 -6.81 -15.06
CA VAL A 200 -0.11 -5.69 -15.29
C VAL A 200 0.36 -4.45 -14.53
N LEU A 201 0.67 -4.58 -13.24
CA LEU A 201 1.16 -3.45 -12.42
C LEU A 201 2.53 -2.94 -12.89
N ALA A 202 3.44 -3.84 -13.25
CA ALA A 202 4.76 -3.49 -13.78
C ALA A 202 4.66 -2.69 -15.09
N SER A 203 3.64 -2.97 -15.92
CA SER A 203 3.35 -2.19 -17.12
C SER A 203 2.93 -0.75 -16.79
N LEU A 204 2.19 -0.53 -15.69
CA LEU A 204 1.73 0.80 -15.27
C LEU A 204 2.88 1.69 -14.80
N LEU A 205 3.93 1.12 -14.19
CA LEU A 205 5.14 1.86 -13.81
C LEU A 205 6.04 2.25 -15.00
N ARG A 206 5.94 1.53 -16.12
CA ARG A 206 6.80 1.73 -17.29
C ARG A 206 6.32 2.79 -18.28
N ARG A 207 5.08 3.28 -18.13
CA ARG A 207 4.49 4.32 -19.00
C ARG A 207 5.15 5.68 -18.77
N LYS A 208 6.27 5.93 -19.47
CA LYS A 208 7.14 7.11 -19.30
C LYS A 208 6.50 8.45 -19.64
N GLU A 209 5.44 8.45 -20.45
CA GLU A 209 4.75 9.67 -20.88
C GLU A 209 4.06 10.38 -19.71
N GLU A 210 3.67 9.64 -18.68
CA GLU A 210 2.91 10.17 -17.54
C GLU A 210 3.72 10.24 -16.24
N VAL A 211 4.70 9.34 -16.06
CA VAL A 211 5.43 9.18 -14.79
C VAL A 211 6.92 8.88 -15.01
N ARG A 212 7.78 9.32 -14.09
CA ARG A 212 9.23 9.06 -14.13
C ARG A 212 9.64 7.71 -13.54
N GLY A 213 8.67 6.93 -13.09
CA GLY A 213 8.83 5.63 -12.45
C GLY A 213 7.88 5.52 -11.25
N GLY A 214 8.23 4.69 -10.29
CA GLY A 214 7.39 4.47 -9.12
C GLY A 214 7.64 3.15 -8.42
N VAL A 215 6.71 2.81 -7.52
CA VAL A 215 6.78 1.68 -6.61
C VAL A 215 5.47 0.91 -6.64
N ILE A 216 5.57 -0.42 -6.59
CA ILE A 216 4.48 -1.34 -6.25
C ILE A 216 4.81 -1.90 -4.87
N ALA A 217 3.95 -1.69 -3.90
CA ALA A 217 4.11 -2.22 -2.56
C ALA A 217 2.82 -2.88 -2.08
N GLY A 218 2.96 -3.86 -1.20
CA GLY A 218 1.84 -4.65 -0.72
C GLY A 218 2.21 -6.07 -0.37
N ASP A 219 1.17 -6.82 -0.05
CA ASP A 219 1.21 -8.26 0.10
C ASP A 219 1.26 -8.93 -1.27
N MET A 220 2.43 -9.47 -1.62
CA MET A 220 2.64 -10.18 -2.87
C MET A 220 2.25 -11.65 -2.79
N ASN A 221 1.90 -12.16 -1.60
CA ASN A 221 1.71 -13.58 -1.34
C ASN A 221 2.84 -14.43 -1.95
N ALA A 222 4.09 -14.00 -1.75
CA ALA A 222 5.27 -14.69 -2.25
C ALA A 222 5.56 -15.95 -1.43
N ILE A 223 4.71 -16.96 -1.61
CA ILE A 223 4.66 -18.20 -0.85
C ILE A 223 5.58 -19.27 -1.46
N GLY A 224 5.63 -19.34 -2.80
CA GLY A 224 6.30 -20.41 -3.53
C GLY A 224 7.64 -19.98 -4.14
N THR A 225 8.42 -20.98 -4.57
CA THR A 225 9.67 -20.75 -5.31
C THR A 225 9.46 -19.94 -6.60
N SER A 226 8.30 -20.11 -7.25
CA SER A 226 7.91 -19.33 -8.43
C SER A 226 7.77 -17.82 -8.17
N ASP A 227 7.58 -17.41 -6.90
CA ASP A 227 7.42 -15.99 -6.54
C ASP A 227 8.74 -15.30 -6.20
N LYS A 228 9.83 -16.08 -6.12
CA LYS A 228 11.15 -15.59 -5.72
C LYS A 228 11.74 -14.66 -6.77
N ASP A 229 11.81 -15.15 -8.01
CA ASP A 229 12.46 -14.46 -9.13
C ASP A 229 11.47 -13.64 -9.98
N LEU A 230 10.16 -13.80 -9.72
CA LEU A 230 9.09 -13.13 -10.45
C LEU A 230 9.27 -11.60 -10.58
N PRO A 231 9.68 -10.83 -9.55
CA PRO A 231 9.94 -9.42 -9.73
C PRO A 231 11.01 -9.14 -10.79
N GLN A 232 12.13 -9.89 -10.77
CA GLN A 232 13.24 -9.72 -11.69
C GLN A 232 12.85 -10.11 -13.13
N GLU A 233 12.10 -11.20 -13.31
CA GLU A 233 11.56 -11.62 -14.61
C GLU A 233 10.68 -10.53 -15.24
N LEU A 234 9.97 -9.78 -14.40
CA LEU A 234 9.16 -8.64 -14.82
C LEU A 234 9.96 -7.34 -14.90
N GLY A 235 11.28 -7.35 -14.74
CA GLY A 235 12.13 -6.16 -14.79
C GLY A 235 11.84 -5.16 -13.67
N LEU A 236 11.42 -5.66 -12.51
CA LEU A 236 11.30 -4.92 -11.26
C LEU A 236 12.49 -5.26 -10.35
N ALA A 237 13.03 -4.26 -9.67
CA ALA A 237 13.92 -4.46 -8.54
C ALA A 237 13.12 -4.60 -7.25
N ASP A 238 13.64 -5.38 -6.31
CA ASP A 238 13.15 -5.46 -4.93
C ASP A 238 13.96 -4.50 -4.06
N ALA A 239 13.30 -3.71 -3.22
CA ALA A 239 13.97 -2.85 -2.26
C ALA A 239 14.68 -3.66 -1.16
N TRP A 240 14.26 -4.91 -0.92
CA TRP A 240 14.96 -5.83 -0.03
C TRP A 240 16.28 -6.31 -0.66
N THR A 241 17.38 -6.01 0.01
CA THR A 241 18.74 -6.26 -0.50
C THR A 241 19.40 -7.54 0.01
N PHE A 242 18.80 -8.21 0.99
CA PHE A 242 19.32 -9.47 1.53
C PHE A 242 18.68 -10.66 0.79
N PRO A 243 19.18 -11.90 0.97
CA PRO A 243 18.49 -13.08 0.47
C PRO A 243 17.02 -13.12 0.94
N SER A 244 16.13 -13.63 0.09
CA SER A 244 14.70 -13.74 0.42
C SER A 244 14.44 -14.57 1.68
N GLU A 245 15.32 -15.53 1.98
CA GLU A 245 15.14 -16.46 3.10
C GLU A 245 15.71 -15.91 4.42
N HIS A 246 16.25 -14.69 4.39
CA HIS A 246 16.81 -14.07 5.57
C HIS A 246 15.68 -13.72 6.56
N PRO A 247 15.65 -14.27 7.79
CA PRO A 247 14.48 -14.17 8.68
C PRO A 247 14.10 -12.75 9.10
N SER A 248 15.02 -11.79 9.03
CA SER A 248 14.72 -10.38 9.28
C SER A 248 13.85 -9.74 8.19
N GLY A 249 13.77 -10.36 7.01
CA GLY A 249 12.89 -9.97 5.93
C GLY A 249 11.51 -10.61 6.01
N PHE A 250 11.30 -11.60 6.88
CA PHE A 250 9.99 -12.26 7.01
C PHE A 250 8.98 -11.31 7.62
N THR A 251 7.83 -11.19 6.96
CA THR A 251 6.74 -10.28 7.30
C THR A 251 5.51 -11.03 7.82
N TRP A 252 5.50 -12.36 7.75
CA TRP A 252 4.34 -13.15 8.14
C TRP A 252 4.74 -14.48 8.81
N GLY A 253 3.83 -15.05 9.61
CA GLY A 253 3.94 -16.38 10.21
C GLY A 253 4.45 -16.42 11.66
N PHE A 254 4.48 -15.28 12.35
CA PHE A 254 4.96 -15.21 13.75
C PHE A 254 3.87 -14.91 14.78
N GLN A 255 2.84 -14.17 14.39
CA GLN A 255 1.84 -13.67 15.33
C GLN A 255 0.71 -14.69 15.56
N ASP A 256 0.31 -15.40 14.51
CA ASP A 256 -0.65 -16.51 14.62
C ASP A 256 0.00 -17.85 14.30
N SER A 257 -0.47 -18.90 15.00
CA SER A 257 -0.11 -20.27 14.66
C SER A 257 -0.78 -20.65 13.35
N CYS A 258 0.03 -20.97 12.33
CA CYS A 258 -0.48 -21.49 11.07
C CYS A 258 0.34 -22.71 10.61
N GLU A 259 -0.20 -23.46 9.66
CA GLU A 259 0.47 -24.63 9.09
C GLU A 259 1.62 -24.28 8.13
N PHE A 260 1.73 -23.01 7.72
CA PHE A 260 2.74 -22.54 6.78
C PHE A 260 3.96 -21.98 7.53
N PRO A 261 5.18 -22.21 7.01
CA PRO A 261 6.37 -21.61 7.63
C PRO A 261 6.36 -20.08 7.50
N PRO A 262 7.03 -19.36 8.41
CA PRO A 262 7.22 -17.92 8.29
C PRO A 262 7.87 -17.54 6.95
N GLY A 263 7.48 -16.41 6.39
CA GLY A 263 7.91 -16.00 5.06
C GLY A 263 7.86 -14.49 4.81
N ARG A 264 8.44 -14.07 3.68
CA ARG A 264 8.44 -12.69 3.20
C ARG A 264 7.38 -12.50 2.12
N LEU A 265 6.14 -12.32 2.56
CA LEU A 265 4.99 -12.15 1.66
C LEU A 265 4.91 -10.72 1.12
N ASP A 266 5.18 -9.74 1.98
CA ASP A 266 5.12 -8.32 1.65
C ASP A 266 6.41 -7.85 0.99
N LYS A 267 6.28 -7.09 -0.10
CA LYS A 267 7.43 -6.58 -0.86
C LYS A 267 7.25 -5.12 -1.25
N ILE A 268 8.36 -4.46 -1.53
CA ILE A 268 8.41 -3.11 -2.12
C ILE A 268 9.23 -3.22 -3.39
N LEU A 269 8.54 -3.20 -4.52
CA LEU A 269 9.10 -3.43 -5.85
C LEU A 269 9.09 -2.14 -6.66
N TYR A 270 10.09 -1.91 -7.49
CA TYR A 270 10.19 -0.67 -8.25
C TYR A 270 10.92 -0.87 -9.58
N VAL A 271 10.69 0.05 -10.52
CA VAL A 271 11.52 0.11 -11.73
C VAL A 271 12.77 0.90 -11.43
N GLU A 272 13.96 0.35 -11.69
CA GLU A 272 15.19 1.09 -11.48
C GLU A 272 15.30 2.27 -12.45
N ARG A 273 15.50 3.46 -11.88
CA ARG A 273 15.63 4.72 -12.60
C ARG A 273 16.69 5.57 -11.92
N LYS A 274 17.41 6.40 -12.69
CA LYS A 274 18.39 7.34 -12.12
C LYS A 274 17.76 8.42 -11.24
N ALA A 275 16.47 8.69 -11.42
CA ALA A 275 15.76 9.80 -10.79
C ALA A 275 15.42 9.60 -9.30
N TYR A 276 15.45 8.37 -8.79
CA TYR A 276 15.15 8.10 -7.38
C TYR A 276 15.84 6.81 -6.91
N LYS A 277 15.87 6.61 -5.59
CA LYS A 277 16.24 5.35 -4.95
C LYS A 277 15.24 4.99 -3.87
N ILE A 278 15.14 3.70 -3.56
CA ILE A 278 14.38 3.17 -2.45
C ILE A 278 15.37 2.59 -1.44
N ASP A 279 15.24 2.97 -0.18
CA ASP A 279 16.06 2.40 0.90
C ASP A 279 15.61 0.95 1.19
N SER A 280 16.48 0.12 1.78
CA SER A 280 16.07 -1.24 2.19
C SER A 280 15.02 -1.16 3.30
N PRO A 281 13.88 -1.88 3.19
CA PRO A 281 12.76 -1.72 4.11
C PRO A 281 13.07 -2.29 5.50
N LYS A 282 12.41 -1.72 6.52
CA LYS A 282 12.43 -2.17 7.91
C LYS A 282 11.05 -2.65 8.32
N ARG A 283 11.00 -3.70 9.14
CA ARG A 283 9.74 -4.19 9.71
C ARG A 283 9.21 -3.23 10.77
N ILE A 284 7.90 -3.07 10.82
CA ILE A 284 7.15 -2.31 11.82
C ILE A 284 6.00 -3.18 12.35
N GLY A 285 5.39 -2.79 13.48
CA GLY A 285 4.27 -3.53 14.05
C GLY A 285 4.64 -4.90 14.63
N VAL A 286 5.93 -5.19 14.82
CA VAL A 286 6.40 -6.50 15.33
C VAL A 286 5.88 -6.75 16.74
N GLY A 287 5.02 -7.75 16.88
CA GLY A 287 4.41 -8.09 18.17
C GLY A 287 3.40 -7.03 18.66
N LEU A 288 2.87 -6.20 17.77
CA LEU A 288 1.89 -5.19 18.13
C LEU A 288 0.55 -5.84 18.43
N LYS A 289 0.03 -5.58 19.64
CA LYS A 289 -1.29 -6.02 20.07
C LYS A 289 -2.28 -4.86 20.11
N ALA A 290 -3.52 -5.17 19.76
CA ALA A 290 -4.67 -4.33 20.01
C ALA A 290 -5.16 -4.53 21.45
N SER A 291 -5.66 -3.44 22.03
CA SER A 291 -6.26 -3.42 23.36
C SER A 291 -7.69 -2.92 23.30
N ASP A 292 -8.53 -3.42 24.20
CA ASP A 292 -9.87 -2.89 24.41
C ASP A 292 -9.87 -1.59 25.25
N GLU A 293 -11.06 -1.09 25.56
CA GLU A 293 -11.27 0.13 26.34
C GLU A 293 -10.76 0.03 27.79
N THR A 294 -10.56 -1.19 28.31
CA THR A 294 -9.96 -1.44 29.63
C THR A 294 -8.42 -1.49 29.59
N GLY A 295 -7.84 -1.48 28.38
CA GLY A 295 -6.41 -1.64 28.15
C GLY A 295 -5.96 -3.11 28.03
N ALA A 296 -6.88 -4.06 28.20
CA ALA A 296 -6.57 -5.48 28.08
C ALA A 296 -6.31 -5.85 26.62
N SER A 297 -5.30 -6.68 26.38
CA SER A 297 -4.97 -7.12 25.03
C SER A 297 -6.01 -8.10 24.50
N VAL A 298 -6.57 -7.80 23.32
CA VAL A 298 -7.66 -8.58 22.72
C VAL A 298 -7.26 -9.36 21.46
N ALA A 299 -6.32 -8.84 20.69
CA ALA A 299 -5.85 -9.46 19.45
C ALA A 299 -4.49 -8.90 19.04
N TRP A 300 -3.85 -9.54 18.07
CA TRP A 300 -2.78 -8.89 17.30
C TRP A 300 -3.35 -7.77 16.42
N ALA A 301 -2.59 -6.70 16.22
CA ALA A 301 -3.02 -5.62 15.31
C ALA A 301 -3.14 -6.10 13.85
N SER A 302 -2.30 -7.05 13.46
CA SER A 302 -2.32 -7.79 12.21
C SER A 302 -1.51 -9.07 12.37
N ASP A 303 -1.79 -10.14 11.64
CA ASP A 303 -0.93 -11.33 11.52
C ASP A 303 0.35 -11.05 10.68
N HIS A 304 0.35 -9.95 9.92
CA HIS A 304 1.52 -9.42 9.23
C HIS A 304 2.28 -8.35 10.03
N TYR A 305 3.60 -8.33 9.86
CA TYR A 305 4.42 -7.15 10.12
C TYR A 305 4.33 -6.19 8.94
N GLY A 306 4.20 -4.89 9.23
CA GLY A 306 4.29 -3.87 8.19
C GLY A 306 5.73 -3.64 7.75
N LEU A 307 5.91 -2.97 6.61
CA LEU A 307 7.20 -2.52 6.11
C LEU A 307 7.23 -0.99 5.99
N LEU A 308 8.33 -0.39 6.44
CA LEU A 308 8.68 1.01 6.26
C LEU A 308 9.92 1.13 5.38
N THR A 309 9.87 1.97 4.36
CA THR A 309 11.06 2.42 3.61
C THR A 309 10.99 3.92 3.32
N TYR A 310 12.05 4.47 2.72
CA TYR A 310 12.10 5.82 2.19
C TYR A 310 12.39 5.79 0.70
N LEU A 311 11.54 6.46 -0.07
CA LEU A 311 11.81 6.84 -1.45
C LEU A 311 12.49 8.19 -1.45
N ARG A 312 13.66 8.29 -2.10
CA ARG A 312 14.46 9.52 -2.18
C ARG A 312 14.71 9.90 -3.63
N VAL A 313 14.30 11.11 -4.01
CA VAL A 313 14.59 11.68 -5.33
C VAL A 313 16.08 12.00 -5.41
N ARG A 314 16.66 11.78 -6.59
CA ARG A 314 18.06 12.13 -6.90
C ARG A 314 18.07 13.37 -7.81
N GLY A 315 19.02 14.27 -7.56
CA GLY A 315 19.35 15.40 -8.43
C GLY A 315 20.14 14.97 -9.66
#